data_AF-A0A0S4ISM9-F1
#
_entry.id   AF-A0A0S4ISM9-F1
#
_cell.length_a   1.000
_cell.length_b   1.000
_cell.length_c   1.000
_cell.angle_alpha   90.00
_cell.angle_beta   90.00
_cell.angle_gamma   90.00
#
_symmetry.space_group_name_H-M   'P 1'
#
loop_
_entity.id
_entity.type
_entity.pdbx_description
1 polymer ?
#
loop_
_entity_poly.entity_id
_entity_poly.type
_entity_poly.pdbx_seq_one_letter_code
_entity_poly.pdbx_strand_id
1 'polypeptide(L)'
;MSVTDDIKNGGIKGAFGLDQQDWGGVAGKWYEFWKCAPQCGAPDANGCLTCVACWWCCGLCSLSKLYSSTLGEECHLIPHCAMAWCCGLCTVVFTRYNIRRKLGVNGNMCGDCMCSWFCGCCSFLQVLRASKVEDWNYFANGAVVPPIVAPQTTFIK
;
A
#
# COMPACT_ATOMS: atom_id res chain seq x y z
N MET A 1 14.82 9.13 11.22
CA MET A 1 15.81 8.06 10.96
C MET A 1 16.08 8.09 9.45
N SER A 2 17.33 8.17 9.00
CA SER A 2 17.60 8.33 7.55
C SER A 2 17.46 6.99 6.82
N VAL A 3 17.08 7.00 5.53
CA VAL A 3 16.97 5.78 4.69
C VAL A 3 18.27 4.97 4.68
N THR A 4 19.41 5.63 4.81
CA THR A 4 20.74 5.03 4.92
C THR A 4 20.99 4.28 6.23
N ASP A 5 20.32 4.65 7.32
CA ASP A 5 20.43 3.95 8.60
C ASP A 5 19.62 2.65 8.60
N ASP A 6 18.46 2.66 7.91
CA ASP A 6 17.60 1.48 7.76
C ASP A 6 18.31 0.34 6.98
N ILE A 7 19.18 0.68 6.02
CA ILE A 7 19.92 -0.32 5.22
C ILE A 7 21.09 -0.94 6.01
N LYS A 8 21.78 -0.15 6.85
CA LYS A 8 22.96 -0.63 7.59
C LYS A 8 22.63 -1.66 8.66
N ASN A 9 21.41 -1.63 9.22
CA ASN A 9 21.05 -2.48 10.36
C ASN A 9 20.49 -3.86 9.98
N GLY A 10 20.05 -4.09 8.74
CA GLY A 10 19.36 -5.31 8.33
C GLY A 10 20.23 -6.42 7.68
N GLY A 11 21.48 -6.10 7.31
CA GLY A 11 22.36 -7.02 6.59
C GLY A 11 21.73 -7.58 5.30
N ILE A 12 22.11 -8.81 4.89
CA ILE A 12 21.58 -9.48 3.69
C ILE A 12 20.06 -9.66 3.77
N LYS A 13 19.52 -9.95 4.97
CA LYS A 13 18.08 -10.13 5.16
C LYS A 13 17.32 -8.84 4.88
N GLY A 14 17.82 -7.70 5.35
CA GLY A 14 17.29 -6.38 5.06
C GLY A 14 17.37 -6.00 3.58
N ALA A 15 18.46 -6.37 2.90
CA ALA A 15 18.62 -6.11 1.47
C ALA A 15 17.59 -6.85 0.61
N PHE A 16 17.11 -8.03 1.05
CA PHE A 16 16.08 -8.82 0.35
C PHE A 16 14.69 -8.69 0.98
N GLY A 17 14.51 -7.83 1.98
CA GLY A 17 13.23 -7.65 2.69
C GLY A 17 12.77 -8.88 3.48
N LEU A 18 13.67 -9.81 3.80
CA LEU A 18 13.35 -11.05 4.52
C LEU A 18 13.08 -10.81 6.01
N ASP A 19 13.51 -9.67 6.53
CA ASP A 19 13.30 -9.18 7.89
C ASP A 19 11.93 -8.51 8.10
N GLN A 20 11.20 -8.23 7.03
CA GLN A 20 9.93 -7.48 7.03
C GLN A 20 8.79 -8.24 6.35
N GLN A 21 8.88 -9.57 6.37
CA GLN A 21 7.91 -10.48 5.78
C GLN A 21 6.64 -10.63 6.61
N ASP A 22 6.76 -10.54 7.94
CA ASP A 22 5.67 -10.74 8.88
C ASP A 22 5.32 -9.42 9.55
N TRP A 23 4.07 -8.99 9.36
CA TRP A 23 3.55 -7.75 9.95
C TRP A 23 2.67 -8.03 11.17
N GLY A 24 2.48 -9.31 11.53
CA GLY A 24 1.58 -9.72 12.59
C GLY A 24 0.10 -9.40 12.31
N GLY A 25 -0.76 -9.72 13.27
CA GLY A 25 -2.19 -9.41 13.21
C GLY A 25 -2.90 -9.92 11.94
N VAL A 26 -3.80 -9.11 11.39
CA VAL A 26 -4.56 -9.41 10.17
C VAL A 26 -3.68 -9.32 8.91
N ALA A 27 -2.67 -8.46 8.91
CA ALA A 27 -1.73 -8.31 7.81
C ALA A 27 -0.94 -9.62 7.57
N GLY A 28 -0.52 -10.26 8.66
CA GLY A 28 0.17 -11.55 8.65
C GLY A 28 1.43 -11.52 7.81
N LYS A 29 1.76 -12.64 7.15
CA LYS A 29 2.94 -12.75 6.30
C LYS A 29 2.58 -12.56 4.82
N TRP A 30 3.45 -11.90 4.07
CA TRP A 30 3.23 -11.61 2.64
C TRP A 30 2.97 -12.86 1.79
N TYR A 31 3.60 -13.99 2.11
CA TYR A 31 3.39 -15.26 1.40
C TYR A 31 2.08 -15.97 1.75
N GLU A 32 1.30 -15.49 2.73
CA GLU A 32 -0.02 -16.04 3.07
C GLU A 32 -1.09 -15.59 2.06
N PHE A 33 -0.81 -15.76 0.77
CA PHE A 33 -1.73 -15.41 -0.33
C PHE A 33 -2.98 -16.30 -0.30
N TRP A 34 -2.90 -17.52 0.24
CA TRP A 34 -4.06 -18.42 0.34
C TRP A 34 -5.14 -17.91 1.30
N LYS A 35 -4.82 -16.94 2.17
CA LYS A 35 -5.83 -16.30 3.01
C LYS A 35 -6.81 -15.43 2.18
N CYS A 36 -6.65 -15.32 0.85
CA CYS A 36 -7.34 -14.38 -0.07
C CYS A 36 -8.82 -14.66 -0.33
N ALA A 37 -9.61 -15.05 0.68
CA ALA A 37 -11.06 -14.92 0.62
C ALA A 37 -11.43 -13.54 1.19
N PRO A 38 -12.07 -12.69 0.37
CA PRO A 38 -11.63 -11.34 0.00
C PRO A 38 -10.99 -10.58 1.16
N GLN A 39 -9.68 -10.34 1.05
CA GLN A 39 -8.87 -9.63 2.05
C GLN A 39 -8.95 -8.11 1.94
N CYS A 40 -9.40 -7.66 0.78
CA CYS A 40 -9.79 -6.31 0.43
C CYS A 40 -11.28 -6.11 0.79
N GLY A 41 -11.79 -6.68 1.87
CA GLY A 41 -13.22 -6.64 2.16
C GLY A 41 -13.64 -7.61 3.26
N ALA A 42 -14.94 -7.70 3.53
CA ALA A 42 -15.49 -8.80 4.30
C ALA A 42 -15.63 -10.04 3.40
N PRO A 43 -15.54 -11.28 3.94
CA PRO A 43 -15.60 -12.54 3.19
C PRO A 43 -17.00 -12.88 2.65
N ASP A 44 -17.69 -11.87 2.10
CA ASP A 44 -19.01 -11.95 1.51
C ASP A 44 -18.96 -11.53 0.02
N ALA A 45 -20.05 -11.82 -0.70
CA ALA A 45 -20.15 -11.54 -2.13
C ALA A 45 -19.98 -10.04 -2.47
N ASN A 46 -20.46 -9.14 -1.62
CA ASN A 46 -20.33 -7.70 -1.84
C ASN A 46 -18.88 -7.25 -1.64
N GLY A 47 -18.18 -7.80 -0.64
CA GLY A 47 -16.74 -7.58 -0.45
C GLY A 47 -15.91 -8.04 -1.64
N CYS A 48 -16.19 -9.24 -2.17
CA CYS A 48 -15.58 -9.76 -3.40
C CYS A 48 -15.81 -8.82 -4.59
N LEU A 49 -17.07 -8.47 -4.87
CA LEU A 49 -17.44 -7.60 -5.99
C LEU A 49 -16.81 -6.21 -5.86
N THR A 50 -16.80 -5.64 -4.65
CA THR A 50 -16.16 -4.35 -4.37
C THR A 50 -14.68 -4.40 -4.67
N CYS A 51 -14.00 -5.47 -4.24
CA CYS A 51 -12.58 -5.66 -4.51
C CYS A 51 -12.28 -5.79 -6.00
N VAL A 52 -13.04 -6.62 -6.72
CA VAL A 52 -12.91 -6.76 -8.18
C VAL A 52 -13.15 -5.43 -8.89
N ALA A 53 -14.24 -4.72 -8.55
CA ALA A 53 -14.52 -3.41 -9.15
C ALA A 53 -13.39 -2.40 -8.88
N CYS A 54 -12.90 -2.33 -7.64
CA CYS A 54 -11.85 -1.39 -7.26
C CYS A 54 -10.50 -1.70 -7.91
N TRP A 55 -10.09 -2.96 -7.97
CA TRP A 55 -8.73 -3.32 -8.41
C TRP A 55 -8.63 -3.70 -9.88
N TRP A 56 -9.70 -4.26 -10.47
CA TRP A 56 -9.74 -4.59 -11.89
C TRP A 56 -10.21 -3.42 -12.75
N CYS A 57 -11.32 -2.75 -12.37
CA CYS A 57 -11.89 -1.68 -13.19
C CYS A 57 -11.28 -0.31 -12.89
N CYS A 58 -10.95 -0.04 -11.62
CA CYS A 58 -10.46 1.28 -11.17
C CYS A 58 -9.16 1.19 -10.37
N GLY A 59 -8.28 0.24 -10.72
CA GLY A 59 -7.09 -0.07 -9.91
C GLY A 59 -6.18 1.14 -9.65
N LEU A 60 -6.08 2.05 -10.60
CA LEU A 60 -5.33 3.29 -10.47
C LEU A 60 -5.98 4.28 -9.49
N CYS A 61 -7.30 4.43 -9.52
CA CYS A 61 -8.04 5.27 -8.58
C CYS A 61 -7.93 4.70 -7.16
N SER A 62 -8.10 3.39 -7.02
CA SER A 62 -7.99 2.67 -5.74
C SER A 62 -6.57 2.76 -5.18
N LEU A 63 -5.54 2.60 -6.01
CA LEU A 63 -4.14 2.77 -5.61
C LEU A 63 -3.82 4.22 -5.23
N SER A 64 -4.35 5.21 -5.97
CA SER A 64 -4.15 6.62 -5.66
C SER A 64 -4.76 6.99 -4.30
N LYS A 65 -5.99 6.51 -4.05
CA LYS A 65 -6.69 6.70 -2.77
C LYS A 65 -5.96 6.01 -1.63
N LEU A 66 -5.53 4.77 -1.84
CA LEU A 66 -4.74 4.02 -0.86
C LEU A 66 -3.45 4.75 -0.54
N TYR A 67 -2.75 5.26 -1.56
CA TYR A 67 -1.52 5.99 -1.35
C TYR A 67 -1.75 7.29 -0.56
N SER A 68 -2.78 8.08 -0.90
CA SER A 68 -3.10 9.31 -0.17
C SER A 68 -3.49 9.04 1.28
N SER A 69 -4.23 7.97 1.56
CA SER A 69 -4.57 7.57 2.93
C SER A 69 -3.32 7.17 3.73
N THR A 70 -2.28 6.62 3.08
CA THR A 70 -1.00 6.37 3.75
C THR A 70 -0.30 7.66 4.19
N LEU A 71 -0.55 8.77 3.50
CA LEU A 71 -0.02 10.10 3.85
C LEU A 71 -0.93 10.87 4.82
N GLY A 72 -2.18 10.42 5.02
CA GLY A 72 -3.17 11.16 5.79
C GLY A 72 -3.73 12.37 5.02
N GLU A 73 -3.66 12.32 3.69
CA GLU A 73 -4.09 13.38 2.80
C GLU A 73 -5.32 12.95 1.99
N GLU A 74 -6.14 13.92 1.57
CA GLU A 74 -7.16 13.68 0.57
C GLU A 74 -6.52 13.32 -0.78
N CYS A 75 -7.20 12.49 -1.58
CA CYS A 75 -6.69 12.10 -2.89
C CYS A 75 -6.71 13.31 -3.84
N HIS A 76 -5.60 13.55 -4.51
CA HIS A 76 -5.38 14.70 -5.40
C HIS A 76 -4.81 14.18 -6.73
N LEU A 77 -5.11 14.87 -7.84
CA LEU A 77 -4.58 14.47 -9.14
C LEU A 77 -3.04 14.49 -9.13
N ILE A 78 -2.46 15.49 -8.48
CA ILE A 78 -1.02 15.63 -8.23
C ILE A 78 -0.84 15.80 -6.71
N PRO A 79 -0.03 14.97 -6.03
CA PRO A 79 0.87 13.96 -6.59
C PRO A 79 0.24 12.56 -6.74
N HIS A 80 -0.89 12.27 -6.10
CA HIS A 80 -1.34 10.89 -5.87
C HIS A 80 -1.68 10.13 -7.16
N CYS A 81 -2.56 10.67 -7.99
CA CYS A 81 -2.95 10.00 -9.24
C CYS A 81 -1.82 9.99 -10.27
N ALA A 82 -1.07 11.10 -10.40
CA ALA A 82 0.08 11.16 -11.28
C ALA A 82 1.16 10.12 -10.91
N MET A 83 1.42 9.93 -9.62
CA MET A 83 2.34 8.90 -9.13
C MET A 83 1.81 7.49 -9.41
N ALA A 84 0.54 7.20 -9.12
CA ALA A 84 -0.05 5.89 -9.41
C ALA A 84 -0.02 5.56 -10.91
N TRP A 85 -0.26 6.54 -11.78
CA TRP A 85 -0.27 6.38 -13.24
C TRP A 85 1.13 6.26 -13.84
N CYS A 86 2.03 7.20 -13.53
CA CYS A 86 3.35 7.29 -14.16
C CYS A 86 4.41 6.43 -13.45
N CYS A 87 4.22 6.15 -12.16
CA CYS A 87 5.22 5.54 -11.28
C CYS A 87 4.59 4.47 -10.37
N GLY A 88 3.66 3.65 -10.91
CA GLY A 88 2.86 2.71 -10.12
C GLY A 88 3.69 1.78 -9.21
N LEU A 89 4.84 1.30 -9.66
CA LEU A 89 5.76 0.51 -8.82
C LEU A 89 6.29 1.32 -7.63
N CYS A 90 6.73 2.56 -7.85
CA CYS A 90 7.15 3.45 -6.77
C CYS A 90 6.01 3.72 -5.79
N THR A 91 4.79 3.94 -6.29
CA THR A 91 3.59 4.13 -5.47
C THR A 91 3.31 2.91 -4.59
N VAL A 92 3.41 1.70 -5.12
CA VAL A 92 3.25 0.45 -4.34
C VAL A 92 4.32 0.34 -3.25
N VAL A 93 5.58 0.65 -3.58
CA VAL A 93 6.69 0.62 -2.61
C VAL A 93 6.49 1.63 -1.49
N PHE A 94 6.16 2.89 -1.82
CA PHE A 94 5.91 3.93 -0.82
C PHE A 94 4.68 3.63 0.03
N THR A 95 3.61 3.14 -0.59
CA THR A 95 2.39 2.70 0.11
C THR A 95 2.72 1.62 1.14
N ARG A 96 3.47 0.59 0.73
CA ARG A 96 3.92 -0.48 1.61
C ARG A 96 4.78 0.05 2.75
N TYR A 97 5.78 0.87 2.44
CA TYR A 97 6.69 1.46 3.42
C TYR A 97 5.92 2.27 4.47
N ASN A 98 4.99 3.12 4.04
CA ASN A 98 4.19 3.96 4.92
C ASN A 98 3.30 3.13 5.84
N ILE A 99 2.60 2.12 5.31
CA ILE A 99 1.73 1.25 6.11
C ILE A 99 2.56 0.42 7.11
N ARG A 100 3.67 -0.18 6.67
CA ARG A 100 4.58 -0.92 7.55
C ARG A 100 5.05 -0.06 8.73
N ARG A 101 5.43 1.20 8.46
CA ARG A 101 5.82 2.15 9.50
C ARG A 101 4.66 2.53 10.42
N LYS A 102 3.45 2.73 9.89
CA LYS A 102 2.25 2.98 10.70
C LYS A 102 1.94 1.82 11.65
N LEU A 103 2.23 0.58 11.26
CA LEU A 103 2.09 -0.60 12.09
C LEU A 103 3.25 -0.82 13.08
N GLY A 104 4.31 -0.01 13.03
CA GLY A 104 5.50 -0.19 13.86
C GLY A 104 6.35 -1.41 13.49
N VAL A 105 6.20 -1.94 12.27
CA VAL A 105 6.94 -3.12 11.81
C VAL A 105 8.33 -2.71 11.33
N ASN A 106 9.36 -3.35 11.89
CA ASN A 106 10.76 -3.13 11.50
C ASN A 106 11.00 -3.52 10.03
N GLY A 107 11.93 -2.82 9.39
CA GLY A 107 12.25 -3.02 7.97
C GLY A 107 12.70 -1.73 7.31
N ASN A 108 12.99 -1.80 6.01
CA ASN A 108 13.60 -0.70 5.27
C ASN A 108 13.00 -0.56 3.86
N MET A 109 13.18 0.61 3.24
CA MET A 109 12.63 0.89 1.91
C MET A 109 13.17 -0.05 0.81
N CYS A 110 14.43 -0.50 0.92
CA CYS A 110 15.02 -1.44 -0.04
C CYS A 110 14.31 -2.80 0.03
N GLY A 111 14.07 -3.31 1.23
CA GLY A 111 13.25 -4.49 1.45
C GLY A 111 11.84 -4.33 0.90
N ASP A 112 11.21 -3.16 1.08
CA ASP A 112 9.86 -2.90 0.57
C ASP A 112 9.83 -2.90 -0.97
N CYS A 113 10.89 -2.37 -1.59
CA CYS A 113 11.13 -2.44 -3.02
C CYS A 113 11.28 -3.89 -3.49
N MET A 114 12.12 -4.69 -2.84
CA MET A 114 12.36 -6.08 -3.21
C MET A 114 11.12 -6.96 -3.03
N CYS A 115 10.39 -6.82 -1.93
CA CYS A 115 9.12 -7.52 -1.73
C CYS A 115 8.12 -7.19 -2.85
N SER A 116 8.04 -5.92 -3.24
CA SER A 116 7.13 -5.44 -4.29
C SER A 116 7.57 -5.86 -5.69
N TRP A 117 8.86 -6.05 -5.93
CA TRP A 117 9.40 -6.48 -7.22
C TRP A 117 9.29 -7.99 -7.43
N PHE A 118 9.66 -8.80 -6.43
CA PHE A 118 9.75 -10.26 -6.59
C PHE A 118 8.43 -11.00 -6.32
N CYS A 119 7.52 -10.46 -5.50
CA CYS A 119 6.17 -11.01 -5.28
C CYS A 119 5.21 -9.83 -5.09
N GLY A 120 5.08 -8.97 -6.11
CA GLY A 120 4.26 -7.77 -6.05
C GLY A 120 2.82 -8.05 -5.60
N CYS A 121 2.20 -9.13 -6.09
CA CYS A 121 0.86 -9.52 -5.66
C CYS A 121 0.81 -9.88 -4.16
N CYS A 122 1.76 -10.67 -3.66
CA CYS A 122 1.85 -11.13 -2.27
C CYS A 122 2.07 -9.95 -1.32
N SER A 123 3.02 -9.09 -1.70
CA SER A 123 3.34 -7.84 -1.01
C SER A 123 2.13 -6.90 -0.97
N PHE A 124 1.43 -6.74 -2.10
CA PHE A 124 0.28 -5.85 -2.18
C PHE A 124 -0.93 -6.39 -1.42
N LEU A 125 -1.19 -7.70 -1.46
CA LEU A 125 -2.25 -8.33 -0.65
C LEU A 125 -2.01 -8.14 0.84
N GLN A 126 -0.76 -8.23 1.31
CA GLN A 126 -0.41 -7.91 2.70
C GLN A 126 -0.73 -6.45 3.04
N VAL A 127 -0.45 -5.52 2.13
CA VAL A 127 -0.80 -4.10 2.27
C VAL A 127 -2.31 -3.92 2.37
N LEU A 128 -3.09 -4.61 1.54
CA LEU A 128 -4.55 -4.51 1.56
C LEU A 128 -5.14 -5.08 2.85
N ARG A 129 -4.63 -6.21 3.36
CA ARG A 129 -5.02 -6.77 4.66
C ARG A 129 -4.71 -5.86 5.84
N ALA A 130 -3.65 -5.07 5.72
CA ALA A 130 -3.24 -4.10 6.73
C ALA A 130 -4.07 -2.81 6.69
N SER A 131 -4.71 -2.53 5.55
CA SER A 131 -5.43 -1.29 5.29
C SER A 131 -6.92 -1.46 5.56
N LYS A 132 -7.62 -0.36 5.85
CA LYS A 132 -9.08 -0.42 5.97
C LYS A 132 -9.70 -0.42 4.59
N VAL A 133 -10.91 -0.96 4.46
CA VAL A 133 -11.64 -0.99 3.18
C VAL A 133 -11.87 0.44 2.65
N GLU A 134 -12.19 1.38 3.53
CA GLU A 134 -12.39 2.80 3.20
C GLU A 134 -11.16 3.47 2.58
N ASP A 135 -9.95 3.00 2.88
CA ASP A 135 -8.69 3.59 2.42
C ASP A 135 -8.48 3.42 0.91
N TRP A 136 -9.04 2.38 0.30
CA TRP A 136 -8.84 2.07 -1.12
C TRP A 136 -10.15 1.87 -1.89
N ASN A 137 -11.29 1.72 -1.21
CA ASN A 137 -12.59 1.61 -1.87
C ASN A 137 -12.97 2.95 -2.49
N TYR A 138 -12.69 3.11 -3.77
CA TYR A 138 -12.96 4.33 -4.53
C TYR A 138 -14.45 4.63 -4.63
N PHE A 139 -15.31 3.61 -4.69
CA PHE A 139 -16.75 3.77 -4.89
C PHE A 139 -17.53 4.12 -3.62
N ALA A 140 -16.96 3.93 -2.43
CA ALA A 140 -17.64 4.09 -1.15
C ALA A 140 -18.33 5.46 -0.95
N ASN A 141 -17.76 6.53 -1.52
CA ASN A 141 -18.22 7.92 -1.31
C ASN A 141 -18.80 8.56 -2.58
N GLY A 142 -19.22 7.75 -3.56
CA GLY A 142 -19.48 8.21 -4.92
C GLY A 142 -18.15 8.45 -5.66
N ALA A 143 -18.08 8.07 -6.94
CA ALA A 143 -16.87 8.25 -7.74
C ALA A 143 -16.60 9.75 -7.96
N VAL A 144 -15.86 10.37 -7.05
CA VAL A 144 -15.51 11.80 -7.11
C VAL A 144 -14.17 11.95 -7.82
N VAL A 145 -14.12 12.90 -8.76
CA VAL A 145 -12.89 13.28 -9.44
C VAL A 145 -12.02 14.06 -8.44
N PRO A 146 -10.78 13.63 -8.17
CA PRO A 146 -9.91 14.32 -7.23
C PRO A 146 -9.54 15.72 -7.74
N PRO A 147 -9.41 16.71 -6.85
CA PRO A 147 -9.05 18.07 -7.23
C PRO A 147 -7.62 18.14 -7.82
N ILE A 148 -7.43 19.11 -8.71
CA ILE A 148 -6.14 19.43 -9.34
C ILE A 148 -5.42 20.50 -8.50
N VAL A 149 -5.20 20.19 -7.22
CA VAL A 149 -4.47 21.07 -6.32
C VAL A 149 -3.33 20.26 -5.73
N ALA A 150 -2.11 20.77 -5.75
CA ALA A 150 -1.02 20.14 -5.03
C ALA A 150 -1.23 20.43 -3.53
N PRO A 151 -1.41 19.41 -2.67
CA PRO A 151 -1.50 19.63 -1.24
C PRO A 151 -0.19 20.27 -0.73
N GLN A 152 -0.27 21.02 0.38
CA GLN A 152 0.93 21.52 1.02
C GLN A 152 1.76 20.32 1.52
N THR A 153 2.93 20.12 0.92
CA THR A 153 3.84 19.02 1.27
C THR A 153 4.24 19.13 2.74
N THR A 154 3.71 18.23 3.57
CA THR A 154 4.09 18.14 4.97
C THR A 154 5.09 17.01 5.12
N PHE A 155 6.38 17.32 5.28
CA PHE A 155 7.38 16.29 5.50
C PHE A 155 7.18 15.65 6.88
N ILE A 156 6.80 14.37 6.90
CA ILE A 156 6.74 13.58 8.13
C ILE A 156 8.18 13.45 8.67
N LYS A 157 8.45 14.05 9.83
CA LYS A 157 9.76 14.02 10.50
C LYS A 157 10.09 12.62 11.04
#